data_AF-R9JPT7-F1
#
_entry.id   AF-R9JPT7-F1
#
_cell.length_a   1.000
_cell.length_b   1.000
_cell.length_c   1.000
_cell.angle_alpha   90.00
_cell.angle_beta   90.00
_cell.angle_gamma   90.00
#
_symmetry.space_group_name_H-M   'P 1'
#
loop_
_entity.id
_entity.type
_entity.pdbx_description
1 polymer ?
#
loop_
_entity_poly.entity_id
_entity_poly.type
_entity_poly.pdbx_seq_one_letter_code
_entity_poly.pdbx_strand_id
1 'polypeptide(L)'
;MDIKRAKQEIKDSIEAYLAKDEFGAYRIPAIRQRPILLMGPPGIGKTQIMDQIAKECRIGLVAYTITHHTRQSAMGLPFIRETSYGGKTVSITEYTMSEIIASVYEKIEQTGIREGILFIDEINCVSETLAPTMLQFLQGKTFGNQQVPEGWIIVAAGNPPEYNKSVRDFDVVTLDRLKKIDVEEHFGVWKEYAYRQGIHPAVISYLELRKQNFYKVETTVDGKCFATARGWEDLSQFIQVYESLGKKADREVISQYIQHPRIARDFANYLELYHKYQADYGVEDILRGKWNTAVLQKVKAAAFDEHLKIVSLFNGKLSELFTECFLFDSYVTRLYEYLLHYRDQLTEGESGRSRIHSSIEDELYRAEKDLKELERKELLTRQDEIILKRVIAALERFSLNKRTPAAENTEFETVKAMFQKEADAREALIIRTSETLTHVFDFMEDAFGESQEMVALITELNANYYSVWFIKEYGCDQYFRYNKGLLFQERHQAIVREMDDVEELLNIGLK
;
A
#
# COMPACT_ATOMS: atom_id res chain seq x y z
N MET A 1 -12.58 7.96 11.75
CA MET A 1 -12.42 8.05 10.26
C MET A 1 -11.57 6.88 9.79
N ASP A 2 -11.61 6.49 8.51
CA ASP A 2 -10.76 5.40 8.04
C ASP A 2 -9.28 5.81 7.82
N ILE A 3 -8.42 4.80 7.65
CA ILE A 3 -6.97 4.98 7.49
C ILE A 3 -6.59 5.69 6.19
N LYS A 4 -7.39 5.62 5.13
CA LYS A 4 -7.11 6.27 3.83
C LYS A 4 -7.35 7.77 3.94
N ARG A 5 -8.44 8.19 4.59
CA ARG A 5 -8.67 9.61 4.90
C ARG A 5 -7.60 10.15 5.85
N ALA A 6 -7.21 9.37 6.86
CA ALA A 6 -6.12 9.75 7.78
C ALA A 6 -4.79 9.94 7.04
N LYS A 7 -4.44 9.04 6.11
CA LYS A 7 -3.25 9.17 5.26
C LYS A 7 -3.26 10.48 4.47
N GLN A 8 -4.40 10.83 3.85
CA GLN A 8 -4.52 12.07 3.09
C GLN A 8 -4.37 13.31 3.98
N GLU A 9 -5.02 13.33 5.15
CA GLU A 9 -4.89 14.42 6.12
C GLU A 9 -3.44 14.65 6.57
N ILE A 10 -2.66 13.58 6.72
CA ILE A 10 -1.25 13.67 7.08
C ILE A 10 -0.43 14.25 5.93
N LYS A 11 -0.68 13.80 4.68
CA LYS A 11 -0.03 14.38 3.49
C LYS A 11 -0.31 15.87 3.35
N ASP A 12 -1.57 16.27 3.47
CA ASP A 12 -1.98 17.67 3.39
C ASP A 12 -1.33 18.50 4.50
N SER A 13 -1.20 17.93 5.70
CA SER A 13 -0.51 18.57 6.82
C SER A 13 0.99 18.72 6.57
N ILE A 14 1.63 17.70 6.01
CA ILE A 14 3.05 17.73 5.65
C ILE A 14 3.30 18.79 4.58
N GLU A 15 2.50 18.81 3.52
CA GLU A 15 2.60 19.82 2.47
C GLU A 15 2.46 21.23 3.06
N ALA A 16 1.46 21.46 3.91
CA ALA A 16 1.27 22.76 4.56
C ALA A 16 2.42 23.14 5.51
N TYR A 17 3.00 22.18 6.23
CA TYR A 17 4.08 22.41 7.20
C TYR A 17 5.44 22.61 6.52
N LEU A 18 5.67 21.98 5.37
CA LEU A 18 6.90 22.12 4.58
C LEU A 18 6.83 23.21 3.51
N ALA A 19 5.66 23.80 3.27
CA ALA A 19 5.50 24.91 2.32
C ALA A 19 6.40 26.10 2.71
N LYS A 20 7.20 26.56 1.74
CA LYS A 20 8.12 27.70 1.90
C LYS A 20 7.59 28.99 1.26
N ASP A 21 8.01 30.12 1.78
CA ASP A 21 7.80 31.43 1.17
C ASP A 21 8.86 31.72 0.07
N GLU A 22 8.79 32.91 -0.52
CA GLU A 22 9.72 33.35 -1.58
C GLU A 22 11.19 33.47 -1.12
N PHE A 23 11.43 33.49 0.19
CA PHE A 23 12.76 33.58 0.80
C PHE A 23 13.28 32.23 1.29
N GLY A 24 12.51 31.15 1.10
CA GLY A 24 12.87 29.80 1.50
C GLY A 24 12.60 29.47 2.96
N ALA A 25 11.91 30.33 3.71
CA ALA A 25 11.48 30.07 5.08
C ALA A 25 10.14 29.31 5.12
N TYR A 26 9.94 28.44 6.11
CA TYR A 26 8.67 27.73 6.27
C TYR A 26 7.53 28.71 6.59
N ARG A 27 6.44 28.65 5.82
CA ARG A 27 5.26 29.52 6.00
C ARG A 27 4.62 29.35 7.37
N ILE A 28 4.59 28.12 7.88
CA ILE A 28 4.19 27.80 9.24
C ILE A 28 5.47 27.50 10.03
N PRO A 29 5.89 28.37 10.98
CA PRO A 29 7.12 28.13 11.73
C PRO A 29 7.00 26.86 12.58
N ALA A 30 8.12 26.18 12.81
CA ALA A 30 8.16 24.88 13.48
C ALA A 30 7.41 24.88 14.83
N ILE A 31 7.46 25.97 15.60
CA ILE A 31 6.77 26.13 16.89
C ILE A 31 5.23 26.15 16.78
N ARG A 32 4.67 26.49 15.62
CA ARG A 32 3.21 26.53 15.37
C ARG A 32 2.67 25.28 14.68
N GLN A 33 3.56 24.41 14.20
CA GLN A 33 3.18 23.13 13.61
C GLN A 33 2.86 22.12 14.73
N ARG A 34 1.58 21.80 14.92
CA ARG A 34 1.15 20.82 15.93
C ARG A 34 1.57 19.41 15.49
N PRO A 35 2.17 18.57 16.37
CA PRO A 35 2.39 17.17 16.06
C PRO A 35 1.06 16.47 15.74
N ILE A 36 1.13 15.48 14.85
CA ILE A 36 -0.04 14.71 14.47
C ILE A 36 -0.10 13.45 15.34
N LEU A 37 -1.24 13.17 15.96
CA LEU A 37 -1.46 11.98 16.78
C LEU A 37 -2.53 11.09 16.14
N LEU A 38 -2.14 9.88 15.72
CA LEU A 38 -3.04 8.85 15.24
C LEU A 38 -3.47 7.93 16.39
N MET A 39 -4.77 7.89 16.70
CA MET A 39 -5.34 6.99 17.69
C MET A 39 -6.19 5.95 16.97
N GLY A 40 -5.87 4.67 17.11
CA GLY A 40 -6.69 3.62 16.49
C GLY A 40 -6.25 2.22 16.86
N PRO A 41 -7.04 1.18 16.53
CA PRO A 41 -6.74 -0.20 16.86
C PRO A 41 -5.37 -0.67 16.35
N PRO A 42 -4.74 -1.66 17.00
CA PRO A 42 -3.50 -2.25 16.51
C PRO A 42 -3.73 -2.99 15.19
N GLY A 43 -2.73 -2.99 14.31
CA GLY A 43 -2.75 -3.82 13.09
C GLY A 43 -3.61 -3.30 11.95
N ILE A 44 -4.04 -2.03 11.95
CA ILE A 44 -4.80 -1.39 10.84
C ILE A 44 -3.94 -0.64 9.81
N GLY A 45 -2.61 -0.73 9.90
CA GLY A 45 -1.68 -0.12 8.94
C GLY A 45 -1.14 1.27 9.30
N LYS A 46 -1.26 1.74 10.55
CA LYS A 46 -0.74 3.06 11.01
C LYS A 46 0.74 3.28 10.67
N THR A 47 1.60 2.30 10.94
CA THR A 47 3.03 2.34 10.63
C THR A 47 3.29 2.27 9.12
N GLN A 48 2.56 1.40 8.40
CA GLN A 48 2.71 1.22 6.95
C GLN A 48 2.36 2.49 6.17
N ILE A 49 1.32 3.24 6.58
CA ILE A 49 0.98 4.49 5.88
C ILE A 49 2.07 5.56 6.04
N MET A 50 2.89 5.53 7.10
CA MET A 50 4.00 6.48 7.26
C MET A 50 5.07 6.27 6.19
N ASP A 51 5.44 5.00 5.93
CA ASP A 51 6.36 4.63 4.85
C ASP A 51 5.82 5.05 3.48
N GLN A 52 4.54 4.80 3.23
CA GLN A 52 3.89 5.22 1.98
C GLN A 52 3.90 6.74 1.81
N ILE A 53 3.59 7.50 2.86
CA ILE A 53 3.60 8.96 2.83
C ILE A 53 5.02 9.48 2.56
N ALA A 54 6.03 8.93 3.24
CA ALA A 54 7.41 9.35 3.06
C ALA A 54 7.86 9.18 1.59
N LYS A 55 7.53 8.04 0.98
CA LYS A 55 7.81 7.74 -0.43
C LYS A 55 7.05 8.66 -1.39
N GLU A 56 5.74 8.85 -1.17
CA GLU A 56 4.89 9.71 -2.01
C GLU A 56 5.28 11.19 -1.93
N CYS A 57 5.64 11.68 -0.74
CA CYS A 57 6.08 13.06 -0.51
C CYS A 57 7.58 13.25 -0.77
N ARG A 58 8.33 12.17 -1.02
CA ARG A 58 9.80 12.17 -1.23
C ARG A 58 10.58 12.80 -0.08
N ILE A 59 10.19 12.47 1.14
CA ILE A 59 10.81 12.95 2.40
C ILE A 59 11.37 11.76 3.20
N GLY A 60 12.26 12.04 4.15
CA GLY A 60 12.83 11.00 5.03
C GLY A 60 11.81 10.47 6.04
N LEU A 61 12.00 9.23 6.52
CA LEU A 61 11.21 8.65 7.60
C LEU A 61 12.13 8.04 8.66
N VAL A 62 11.96 8.46 9.90
CA VAL A 62 12.52 7.78 11.07
C VAL A 62 11.35 7.26 11.88
N ALA A 63 11.26 5.94 12.02
CA ALA A 63 10.25 5.29 12.85
C ALA A 63 10.88 4.78 14.14
N TYR A 64 10.29 5.12 15.28
CA TYR A 64 10.77 4.75 16.61
C TYR A 64 9.62 4.19 17.45
N THR A 65 9.78 2.98 18.01
CA THR A 65 8.76 2.34 18.86
C THR A 65 9.17 2.46 20.31
N ILE A 66 8.40 3.17 21.14
CA ILE A 66 8.89 3.63 22.45
C ILE A 66 8.83 2.56 23.57
N THR A 67 8.10 1.46 23.37
CA THR A 67 7.77 0.47 24.41
C THR A 67 8.95 -0.31 24.97
N HIS A 68 10.07 -0.39 24.25
CA HIS A 68 11.26 -1.14 24.68
C HIS A 68 12.40 -0.27 25.20
N HIS A 69 12.21 1.06 25.27
CA HIS A 69 13.28 1.98 25.60
C HIS A 69 13.30 2.41 27.05
N THR A 70 14.51 2.55 27.58
CA THR A 70 14.74 3.15 28.88
C THR A 70 14.75 4.66 28.74
N ARG A 71 14.57 5.36 29.86
CA ARG A 71 14.75 6.80 29.91
C ARG A 71 16.14 7.23 29.41
N GLN A 72 17.16 6.41 29.63
CA GLN A 72 18.54 6.69 29.26
C GLN A 72 18.78 6.60 27.75
N SER A 73 18.26 5.57 27.07
CA SER A 73 18.37 5.47 25.61
C SER A 73 17.61 6.60 24.91
N ALA A 74 16.45 6.98 25.46
CA ALA A 74 15.66 8.06 24.90
C ALA A 74 16.25 9.46 25.16
N MET A 75 16.71 9.77 26.39
CA MET A 75 17.22 11.10 26.75
C MET A 75 18.73 11.30 26.53
N GLY A 76 19.48 10.23 26.30
CA GLY A 76 20.94 10.23 26.38
C GLY A 76 21.46 9.96 27.79
N LEU A 77 22.77 9.74 27.89
CA LEU A 77 23.45 9.47 29.15
C LEU A 77 23.91 10.77 29.80
N PRO A 78 23.68 10.96 31.12
CA PRO A 78 24.18 12.12 31.82
C PRO A 78 25.70 12.04 31.96
N PHE A 79 26.37 13.16 31.74
CA PHE A 79 27.79 13.32 32.02
C PHE A 79 28.04 14.67 32.70
N ILE A 80 29.13 14.74 33.48
CA ILE A 80 29.51 15.94 34.21
C ILE A 80 30.37 16.80 33.30
N ARG A 81 30.02 18.09 33.21
CA ARG A 81 30.81 19.10 32.50
C ARG A 81 31.06 20.29 33.41
N GLU A 82 32.26 20.84 33.40
CA GLU A 82 32.54 22.08 34.09
C GLU A 82 32.19 23.28 33.21
N THR A 83 31.52 24.28 33.79
CA THR A 83 31.18 25.53 33.12
C THR A 83 31.38 26.71 34.06
N SER A 84 31.77 27.87 33.53
CA SER A 84 31.94 29.09 34.31
C SER A 84 30.70 29.96 34.22
N TYR A 85 30.03 30.18 35.36
CA TYR A 85 28.94 31.14 35.50
C TYR A 85 29.37 32.25 36.45
N GLY A 86 29.32 33.51 36.00
CA GLY A 86 29.71 34.67 36.81
C GLY A 86 31.14 34.62 37.35
N GLY A 87 32.07 34.02 36.59
CA GLY A 87 33.48 33.89 36.98
C GLY A 87 33.78 32.75 37.97
N LYS A 88 32.80 31.90 38.31
CA LYS A 88 33.00 30.70 39.13
C LYS A 88 32.80 29.44 38.29
N THR A 89 33.78 28.55 38.33
CA THR A 89 33.67 27.21 37.75
C THR A 89 32.74 26.36 38.61
N VAL A 90 31.70 25.81 38.00
CA VAL A 90 30.76 24.88 38.63
C VAL A 90 30.58 23.66 37.75
N SER A 91 30.37 22.49 38.37
CA SER A 91 30.03 21.27 37.66
C SER A 91 28.54 21.26 37.36
N ILE A 92 28.19 21.10 36.07
CA ILE A 92 26.82 20.93 35.60
C ILE A 92 26.61 19.53 35.02
N THR A 93 25.36 19.09 34.95
CA THR A 93 24.97 17.86 34.26
C THR A 93 24.53 18.20 32.85
N GLU A 94 25.17 17.60 31.85
CA GLU A 94 24.72 17.59 30.46
C GLU A 94 24.35 16.17 30.03
N TYR A 95 23.61 16.03 28.94
CA TYR A 95 23.20 14.74 28.38
C TYR A 95 23.82 14.55 27.00
N THR A 96 24.19 13.31 26.67
CA THR A 96 24.56 12.95 25.29
C THR A 96 23.37 13.09 24.36
N MET A 97 23.61 13.01 23.05
CA MET A 97 22.52 13.03 22.08
C MET A 97 21.55 11.87 22.30
N SER A 98 20.26 12.20 22.24
CA SER A 98 19.17 11.24 22.22
C SER A 98 19.33 10.34 21.00
N GLU A 99 19.19 9.03 21.15
CA GLU A 99 19.19 8.09 20.00
C GLU A 99 18.11 8.44 18.99
N ILE A 100 16.95 8.95 19.46
CA ILE A 100 15.85 9.38 18.60
C ILE A 100 16.31 10.53 17.70
N ILE A 101 16.91 11.57 18.28
CA ILE A 101 17.38 12.73 17.52
C ILE A 101 18.60 12.39 16.66
N ALA A 102 19.52 11.57 17.17
CA ALA A 102 20.68 11.07 16.43
C ALA A 102 20.24 10.33 15.16
N SER A 103 19.24 9.44 15.26
CA SER A 103 18.73 8.70 14.10
C SER A 103 18.14 9.60 13.01
N VAL A 104 17.61 10.77 13.37
CA VAL A 104 17.17 11.79 12.40
C VAL A 104 18.36 12.38 11.67
N TYR A 105 19.40 12.82 12.39
CA TYR A 105 20.62 13.35 11.77
C TYR A 105 21.32 12.32 10.89
N GLU A 106 21.46 11.08 11.37
CA GLU A 106 22.01 9.96 10.60
C GLU A 106 21.19 9.73 9.32
N LYS A 107 19.85 9.76 9.40
CA LYS A 107 19.00 9.63 8.21
C LYS A 107 19.23 10.75 7.21
N ILE A 108 19.37 12.00 7.66
CA ILE A 108 19.68 13.14 6.79
C ILE A 108 21.04 12.94 6.11
N GLU A 109 22.06 12.51 6.84
CA GLU A 109 23.40 12.27 6.28
C GLU A 109 23.42 11.11 5.27
N GLN A 110 22.73 10.01 5.57
CA GLN A 110 22.65 8.83 4.71
C GLN A 110 21.89 9.10 3.41
N THR A 111 20.73 9.74 3.51
CA THR A 111 19.82 9.94 2.37
C THR A 111 20.09 11.23 1.59
N GLY A 112 20.69 12.24 2.26
CA GLY A 112 20.79 13.62 1.77
C GLY A 112 19.47 14.39 1.82
N ILE A 113 18.39 13.82 2.36
CA ILE A 113 17.07 14.44 2.44
C ILE A 113 16.95 15.20 3.76
N ARG A 114 16.69 16.50 3.69
CA ARG A 114 16.65 17.38 4.87
C ARG A 114 15.28 17.46 5.55
N GLU A 115 14.22 17.10 4.85
CA GLU A 115 12.84 17.15 5.34
C GLU A 115 12.33 15.72 5.58
N GLY A 116 11.51 15.52 6.61
CA GLY A 116 11.12 14.17 7.01
C GLY A 116 10.02 14.06 8.05
N ILE A 117 9.67 12.82 8.34
CA ILE A 117 8.73 12.44 9.40
C ILE A 117 9.54 11.74 10.49
N LEU A 118 9.42 12.23 11.72
CA LEU A 118 9.78 11.47 12.92
C LEU A 118 8.52 10.81 13.47
N PHE A 119 8.36 9.52 13.17
CA PHE A 119 7.23 8.71 13.57
C PHE A 119 7.48 8.00 14.90
N ILE A 120 6.67 8.29 15.92
CA ILE A 120 6.74 7.63 17.23
C ILE A 120 5.56 6.68 17.40
N ASP A 121 5.81 5.38 17.32
CA ASP A 121 4.80 4.35 17.51
C ASP A 121 4.62 3.98 18.99
N GLU A 122 3.41 3.54 19.33
CA GLU A 122 2.98 3.17 20.68
C GLU A 122 3.23 4.27 21.75
N ILE A 123 3.06 5.54 21.38
CA ILE A 123 3.39 6.71 22.21
C ILE A 123 2.71 6.73 23.58
N ASN A 124 1.55 6.09 23.70
CA ASN A 124 0.77 6.04 24.94
C ASN A 124 1.05 4.78 25.78
N CYS A 125 1.94 3.89 25.33
CA CYS A 125 2.41 2.71 26.07
C CYS A 125 3.77 2.95 26.75
N VAL A 126 4.19 4.22 26.87
CA VAL A 126 5.44 4.62 27.50
C VAL A 126 5.47 4.26 28.98
N SER A 127 6.68 3.97 29.48
CA SER A 127 6.91 3.78 30.91
C SER A 127 6.59 5.05 31.71
N GLU A 128 6.29 4.87 33.00
CA GLU A 128 5.94 5.97 33.90
C GLU A 128 6.98 7.08 33.98
N THR A 129 8.23 6.67 34.00
CA THR A 129 9.37 7.56 34.14
C THR A 129 9.69 8.32 32.85
N LEU A 130 9.14 7.89 31.71
CA LEU A 130 9.35 8.50 30.40
C LEU A 130 8.16 9.34 29.93
N ALA A 131 6.95 9.08 30.46
CA ALA A 131 5.74 9.78 30.05
C ALA A 131 5.86 11.32 30.09
N PRO A 132 6.35 11.97 31.16
CA PRO A 132 6.46 13.42 31.20
C PRO A 132 7.41 13.97 30.11
N THR A 133 8.53 13.28 29.87
CA THR A 133 9.49 13.66 28.83
C THR A 133 8.87 13.53 27.44
N MET A 134 8.07 12.49 27.18
CA MET A 134 7.40 12.34 25.88
C MET A 134 6.36 13.42 25.62
N LEU A 135 5.59 13.78 26.65
CA LEU A 135 4.62 14.88 26.54
C LEU A 135 5.33 16.19 26.24
N GLN A 136 6.44 16.47 26.94
CA GLN A 136 7.27 17.63 26.66
C GLN A 136 7.82 17.58 25.22
N PHE A 137 8.27 16.42 24.76
CA PHE A 137 8.79 16.26 23.40
C PHE A 137 7.75 16.57 22.33
N LEU A 138 6.54 16.02 22.45
CA LEU A 138 5.46 16.32 21.51
C LEU A 138 5.13 17.82 21.51
N GLN A 139 5.02 18.44 22.69
CA GLN A 139 4.59 19.84 22.77
C GLN A 139 5.69 20.85 22.40
N GLY A 140 6.92 20.58 22.82
CA GLY A 140 8.06 21.49 22.69
C GLY A 140 8.98 21.20 21.51
N LYS A 141 8.78 20.07 20.81
CA LYS A 141 9.67 19.55 19.76
C LYS A 141 11.13 19.46 20.21
N THR A 142 11.31 19.21 21.50
CA THR A 142 12.61 19.11 22.16
C THR A 142 12.66 17.84 22.97
N PHE A 143 13.69 17.03 22.73
CA PHE A 143 13.97 15.86 23.56
C PHE A 143 15.14 16.22 24.48
N GLY A 144 14.86 16.44 25.76
CA GLY A 144 15.84 17.02 26.68
C GLY A 144 16.22 18.45 26.25
N ASN A 145 17.50 18.68 25.99
CA ASN A 145 18.08 19.95 25.52
C ASN A 145 18.24 20.01 23.99
N GLN A 146 17.74 19.02 23.25
CA GLN A 146 17.96 18.90 21.81
C GLN A 146 16.67 19.13 21.03
N GLN A 147 16.73 19.96 20.00
CA GLN A 147 15.59 20.23 19.13
C GLN A 147 15.51 19.19 18.01
N VAL A 148 14.27 18.87 17.60
CA VAL A 148 14.04 18.19 16.32
C VAL A 148 14.53 19.10 15.19
N PRO A 149 15.29 18.59 14.22
CA PRO A 149 15.76 19.38 13.08
C PRO A 149 14.62 20.10 12.34
N GLU A 150 14.89 21.30 11.84
CA GLU A 150 13.94 22.01 11.00
C GLU A 150 13.60 21.20 9.75
N GLY A 151 12.33 21.22 9.32
CA GLY A 151 11.83 20.38 8.23
C GLY A 151 11.43 18.97 8.64
N TRP A 152 11.58 18.60 9.92
CA TRP A 152 11.10 17.31 10.44
C TRP A 152 9.81 17.47 11.23
N ILE A 153 8.81 16.69 10.83
CA ILE A 153 7.46 16.73 11.39
C ILE A 153 7.28 15.53 12.31
N ILE A 154 6.76 15.78 13.52
CA ILE A 154 6.47 14.72 14.48
C ILE A 154 5.09 14.15 14.18
N VAL A 155 5.04 12.85 13.93
CA VAL A 155 3.81 12.07 13.87
C VAL A 155 3.89 10.98 14.93
N ALA A 156 2.84 10.78 15.71
CA ALA A 156 2.79 9.77 16.75
C ALA A 156 1.59 8.86 16.54
N ALA A 157 1.70 7.59 16.95
CA ALA A 157 0.59 6.65 16.94
C ALA A 157 0.40 6.01 18.31
N GLY A 158 -0.86 5.90 18.73
CA GLY A 158 -1.27 5.24 19.97
C GLY A 158 -2.42 4.27 19.74
N ASN A 159 -2.66 3.42 20.73
CA ASN A 159 -3.78 2.48 20.73
C ASN A 159 -4.82 2.92 21.77
N PRO A 160 -6.13 2.81 21.51
CA PRO A 160 -7.14 3.06 22.53
C PRO A 160 -6.98 2.13 23.76
N PRO A 161 -7.37 2.57 24.98
CA PRO A 161 -7.16 1.81 26.23
C PRO A 161 -7.77 0.40 26.22
N GLU A 162 -8.87 0.20 25.50
CA GLU A 162 -9.54 -1.10 25.37
C GLU A 162 -8.66 -2.20 24.73
N TYR A 163 -7.67 -1.83 23.91
CA TYR A 163 -6.79 -2.79 23.24
C TYR A 163 -5.57 -3.17 24.08
N ASN A 164 -5.06 -2.26 24.92
CA ASN A 164 -3.82 -2.47 25.68
C ASN A 164 -3.91 -1.88 27.10
N LYS A 165 -3.72 -2.74 28.11
CA LYS A 165 -3.81 -2.36 29.54
C LYS A 165 -2.70 -1.42 30.00
N SER A 166 -1.60 -1.34 29.27
CA SER A 166 -0.46 -0.46 29.59
C SER A 166 -0.62 0.95 29.01
N VAL A 167 -1.75 1.22 28.33
CA VAL A 167 -2.04 2.52 27.72
C VAL A 167 -2.36 3.56 28.78
N ARG A 168 -1.85 4.77 28.57
CA ARG A 168 -2.16 5.97 29.35
C ARG A 168 -2.90 6.96 28.47
N ASP A 169 -3.99 7.51 28.97
CA ASP A 169 -4.71 8.58 28.26
C ASP A 169 -3.95 9.91 28.34
N PHE A 170 -4.04 10.67 27.27
CA PHE A 170 -3.55 12.05 27.22
C PHE A 170 -4.58 12.98 27.87
N ASP A 171 -4.11 13.91 28.70
CA ASP A 171 -4.97 14.93 29.27
C ASP A 171 -5.41 15.96 28.22
N VAL A 172 -6.45 16.74 28.53
CA VAL A 172 -7.02 17.75 27.63
C VAL A 172 -5.98 18.79 27.23
N VAL A 173 -5.08 19.15 28.15
CA VAL A 173 -4.01 20.14 27.93
C VAL A 173 -3.00 19.64 26.89
N THR A 174 -2.65 18.36 26.92
CA THR A 174 -1.80 17.73 25.91
C THR A 174 -2.54 17.65 24.59
N LEU A 175 -3.78 17.18 24.58
CA LEU A 175 -4.56 17.02 23.35
C LEU A 175 -4.79 18.35 22.62
N ASP A 176 -4.95 19.47 23.32
CA ASP A 176 -5.08 20.80 22.70
C ASP A 176 -3.84 21.22 21.89
N ARG A 177 -2.67 20.65 22.18
CA ARG A 177 -1.41 20.92 21.47
C ARG A 177 -1.13 19.95 20.32
N LEU A 178 -1.99 18.95 20.11
CA LEU A 178 -1.85 17.93 19.09
C LEU A 178 -2.93 18.04 18.02
N LYS A 179 -2.62 17.64 16.79
CA LYS A 179 -3.62 17.35 15.76
C LYS A 179 -4.02 15.87 15.90
N LYS A 180 -5.01 15.58 16.73
CA LYS A 180 -5.52 14.22 16.96
C LYS A 180 -6.39 13.75 15.79
N ILE A 181 -6.12 12.55 15.29
CA ILE A 181 -6.89 11.85 14.27
C ILE A 181 -7.29 10.48 14.83
N ASP A 182 -8.58 10.28 15.04
CA ASP A 182 -9.15 8.98 15.45
C ASP A 182 -9.41 8.12 14.21
N VAL A 183 -8.72 6.98 14.15
CA VAL A 183 -8.72 6.03 13.04
C VAL A 183 -9.41 4.74 13.45
N GLU A 184 -10.33 4.28 12.62
CA GLU A 184 -11.10 3.05 12.81
C GLU A 184 -10.76 2.04 11.71
N GLU A 185 -10.97 0.75 12.00
CA GLU A 185 -10.91 -0.29 11.00
C GLU A 185 -12.01 -0.09 9.94
N HIS A 186 -11.66 -0.27 8.68
CA HIS A 186 -12.64 -0.20 7.60
C HIS A 186 -12.31 -1.21 6.52
N PHE A 187 -13.13 -2.25 6.40
CA PHE A 187 -12.88 -3.34 5.45
C PHE A 187 -12.83 -2.84 4.00
N GLY A 188 -13.73 -1.95 3.58
CA GLY A 188 -13.73 -1.43 2.19
C GLY A 188 -12.41 -0.76 1.79
N VAL A 189 -11.85 0.09 2.67
CA VAL A 189 -10.55 0.73 2.47
C VAL A 189 -9.41 -0.29 2.49
N TRP A 190 -9.46 -1.26 3.42
CA TRP A 190 -8.46 -2.33 3.45
C TRP A 190 -8.52 -3.21 2.19
N LYS A 191 -9.70 -3.44 1.63
CA LYS A 191 -9.90 -4.23 0.41
C LYS A 191 -9.26 -3.56 -0.82
N GLU A 192 -9.41 -2.24 -0.97
CA GLU A 192 -8.69 -1.49 -2.02
C GLU A 192 -7.17 -1.67 -1.88
N TYR A 193 -6.67 -1.59 -0.65
CA TYR A 193 -5.26 -1.85 -0.34
C TYR A 193 -4.87 -3.31 -0.64
N ALA A 194 -5.74 -4.27 -0.29
CA ALA A 194 -5.53 -5.69 -0.48
C ALA A 194 -5.32 -6.05 -1.95
N TYR A 195 -6.11 -5.45 -2.87
CA TYR A 195 -5.87 -5.60 -4.31
C TYR A 195 -4.51 -5.08 -4.73
N ARG A 196 -4.10 -3.89 -4.25
CA ARG A 196 -2.80 -3.31 -4.60
C ARG A 196 -1.61 -4.12 -4.08
N GLN A 197 -1.76 -4.76 -2.92
CA GLN A 197 -0.70 -5.61 -2.37
C GLN A 197 -0.74 -7.05 -2.90
N GLY A 198 -1.72 -7.40 -3.73
CA GLY A 198 -1.89 -8.76 -4.22
C GLY A 198 -2.21 -9.74 -3.10
N ILE A 199 -3.08 -9.37 -2.16
CA ILE A 199 -3.60 -10.29 -1.14
C ILE A 199 -4.35 -11.45 -1.81
N HIS A 200 -4.19 -12.64 -1.25
CA HIS A 200 -4.73 -13.88 -1.76
C HIS A 200 -6.26 -13.76 -1.97
N PRO A 201 -6.79 -14.05 -3.17
CA PRO A 201 -8.20 -13.81 -3.49
C PRO A 201 -9.17 -14.49 -2.53
N ALA A 202 -8.86 -15.70 -2.03
CA ALA A 202 -9.72 -16.38 -1.07
C ALA A 202 -9.89 -15.60 0.26
N VAL A 203 -8.88 -14.86 0.71
CA VAL A 203 -8.95 -14.04 1.92
C VAL A 203 -9.91 -12.87 1.70
N ILE A 204 -9.74 -12.14 0.59
CA ILE A 204 -10.61 -11.01 0.23
C ILE A 204 -12.07 -11.48 0.11
N SER A 205 -12.28 -12.58 -0.61
CA SER A 205 -13.59 -13.13 -0.91
C SER A 205 -14.32 -13.61 0.36
N TYR A 206 -13.60 -14.28 1.25
CA TYR A 206 -14.14 -14.66 2.57
C TYR A 206 -14.57 -13.44 3.38
N LEU A 207 -13.73 -12.41 3.44
CA LEU A 207 -14.01 -11.21 4.22
C LEU A 207 -15.13 -10.36 3.62
N GLU A 208 -15.33 -10.36 2.30
CA GLU A 208 -16.50 -9.74 1.67
C GLU A 208 -17.80 -10.40 2.14
N LEU A 209 -17.82 -11.74 2.19
CA LEU A 209 -18.96 -12.52 2.68
C LEU A 209 -19.15 -12.40 4.20
N ARG A 210 -18.07 -12.15 4.95
CA ARG A 210 -18.04 -12.11 6.42
C ARG A 210 -17.31 -10.87 6.93
N LYS A 211 -17.79 -9.67 6.59
CA LYS A 211 -17.15 -8.39 6.94
C LYS A 211 -16.87 -8.23 8.43
N GLN A 212 -17.74 -8.79 9.28
CA GLN A 212 -17.58 -8.80 10.74
C GLN A 212 -16.36 -9.60 11.24
N ASN A 213 -15.75 -10.43 10.39
CA ASN A 213 -14.56 -11.22 10.72
C ASN A 213 -13.26 -10.49 10.32
N PHE A 214 -13.35 -9.33 9.67
CA PHE A 214 -12.19 -8.53 9.25
C PHE A 214 -11.33 -8.10 10.43
N TYR A 215 -11.98 -7.52 11.44
CA TYR A 215 -11.32 -7.06 12.65
C TYR A 215 -12.18 -7.41 13.85
N LYS A 216 -11.58 -8.11 14.81
CA LYS A 216 -12.29 -8.51 16.02
C LYS A 216 -11.29 -8.76 17.14
N VAL A 217 -11.51 -8.16 18.29
CA VAL A 217 -10.71 -8.40 19.50
C VAL A 217 -11.68 -8.65 20.65
N GLU A 218 -11.57 -9.81 21.29
CA GLU A 218 -12.42 -10.19 22.44
C GLU A 218 -11.52 -10.66 23.59
N THR A 219 -11.98 -10.40 24.82
CA THR A 219 -11.38 -10.98 26.02
C THR A 219 -12.28 -12.09 26.52
N THR A 220 -11.74 -13.32 26.57
CA THR A 220 -12.44 -14.52 27.04
C THR A 220 -11.83 -15.04 28.34
N VAL A 221 -12.44 -16.07 28.94
CA VAL A 221 -11.90 -16.76 30.13
C VAL A 221 -10.51 -17.37 29.88
N ASP A 222 -10.23 -17.81 28.65
CA ASP A 222 -8.97 -18.45 28.27
C ASP A 222 -7.91 -17.45 27.77
N GLY A 223 -8.22 -16.14 27.77
CA GLY A 223 -7.34 -15.08 27.30
C GLY A 223 -7.97 -14.22 26.19
N LYS A 224 -7.15 -13.38 25.58
CA LYS A 224 -7.56 -12.54 24.44
C LYS A 224 -7.56 -13.37 23.15
N CYS A 225 -8.61 -13.25 22.36
CA CYS A 225 -8.68 -13.81 21.02
C CYS A 225 -8.91 -12.69 20.00
N PHE A 226 -8.31 -12.80 18.81
CA PHE A 226 -8.33 -11.70 17.86
C PHE A 226 -8.15 -12.11 16.39
N ALA A 227 -8.72 -11.30 15.52
CA ALA A 227 -8.45 -11.24 14.08
C ALA A 227 -8.17 -9.77 13.74
N THR A 228 -7.11 -9.51 12.99
CA THR A 228 -6.70 -8.15 12.62
C THR A 228 -6.38 -8.08 11.13
N ALA A 229 -6.40 -6.89 10.55
CA ALA A 229 -6.04 -6.68 9.16
C ALA A 229 -4.61 -7.18 8.84
N ARG A 230 -3.65 -6.94 9.75
CA ARG A 230 -2.28 -7.50 9.68
C ARG A 230 -2.29 -9.03 9.65
N GLY A 231 -3.06 -9.68 10.53
CA GLY A 231 -3.14 -11.14 10.57
C GLY A 231 -3.66 -11.75 9.27
N TRP A 232 -4.60 -11.08 8.60
CA TRP A 232 -5.08 -11.48 7.27
C TRP A 232 -4.04 -11.30 6.17
N GLU A 233 -3.27 -10.20 6.21
CA GLU A 233 -2.17 -9.95 5.28
C GLU A 233 -1.06 -11.00 5.41
N ASP A 234 -0.61 -11.26 6.64
CA ASP A 234 0.45 -12.23 6.91
C ASP A 234 0.02 -13.66 6.49
N LEU A 235 -1.22 -14.05 6.82
CA LEU A 235 -1.78 -15.34 6.41
C LEU A 235 -1.87 -15.45 4.88
N SER A 236 -2.29 -14.39 4.20
CA SER A 236 -2.37 -14.34 2.74
C SER A 236 -1.02 -14.63 2.09
N GLN A 237 0.03 -13.92 2.52
CA GLN A 237 1.38 -14.13 1.99
C GLN A 237 1.84 -15.58 2.21
N PHE A 238 1.55 -16.13 3.38
CA PHE A 238 1.90 -17.51 3.70
C PHE A 238 1.18 -18.52 2.81
N ILE A 239 -0.13 -18.35 2.58
CA ILE A 239 -0.94 -19.21 1.70
C ILE A 239 -0.35 -19.24 0.29
N GLN A 240 -0.05 -18.07 -0.29
CA GLN A 240 0.52 -17.96 -1.65
C GLN A 240 1.84 -18.74 -1.77
N VAL A 241 2.74 -18.59 -0.79
CA VAL A 241 4.00 -19.34 -0.76
C VAL A 241 3.74 -20.83 -0.60
N TYR A 242 2.84 -21.24 0.29
CA TYR A 242 2.47 -22.65 0.45
C TYR A 242 1.97 -23.29 -0.83
N GLU A 243 1.07 -22.61 -1.55
CA GLU A 243 0.54 -23.08 -2.83
C GLU A 243 1.64 -23.23 -3.89
N SER A 244 2.56 -22.26 -3.98
CA SER A 244 3.73 -22.36 -4.88
C SER A 244 4.63 -23.57 -4.57
N LEU A 245 4.63 -24.03 -3.32
CA LEU A 245 5.38 -25.19 -2.85
C LEU A 245 4.53 -26.48 -2.89
N GLY A 246 3.29 -26.43 -3.39
CA GLY A 246 2.36 -27.55 -3.42
C GLY A 246 1.85 -27.99 -2.04
N LYS A 247 1.93 -27.13 -1.02
CA LYS A 247 1.46 -27.37 0.35
C LYS A 247 0.08 -26.75 0.56
N LYS A 248 -0.65 -27.23 1.57
CA LYS A 248 -1.96 -26.70 1.98
C LYS A 248 -1.89 -26.12 3.38
N ALA A 249 -2.48 -24.94 3.57
CA ALA A 249 -2.66 -24.35 4.90
C ALA A 249 -3.89 -24.98 5.55
N ASP A 250 -3.69 -25.75 6.62
CA ASP A 250 -4.78 -26.33 7.40
C ASP A 250 -5.26 -25.38 8.49
N ARG A 251 -6.22 -25.85 9.30
CA ARG A 251 -6.80 -25.08 10.39
C ARG A 251 -5.77 -24.68 11.45
N GLU A 252 -4.79 -25.53 11.75
CA GLU A 252 -3.78 -25.24 12.77
C GLU A 252 -2.88 -24.10 12.29
N VAL A 253 -2.42 -24.16 11.03
CA VAL A 253 -1.67 -23.09 10.39
C VAL A 253 -2.46 -21.78 10.41
N ILE A 254 -3.72 -21.80 9.96
CA ILE A 254 -4.57 -20.59 9.91
C ILE A 254 -4.72 -19.96 11.31
N SER A 255 -4.85 -20.79 12.37
CA SER A 255 -5.02 -20.31 13.74
C SER A 255 -3.79 -19.60 14.33
N GLN A 256 -2.60 -19.81 13.76
CA GLN A 256 -1.37 -19.12 14.18
C GLN A 256 -1.40 -17.63 13.83
N TYR A 257 -2.08 -17.28 12.72
CA TYR A 257 -2.23 -15.90 12.25
C TYR A 257 -3.55 -15.28 12.69
N ILE A 258 -4.65 -16.04 12.61
CA ILE A 258 -5.98 -15.62 13.04
C ILE A 258 -6.29 -16.27 14.38
N GLN A 259 -5.89 -15.63 15.47
CA GLN A 259 -6.00 -16.15 16.84
C GLN A 259 -7.42 -16.05 17.43
N HIS A 260 -8.45 -16.00 16.56
CA HIS A 260 -9.84 -16.09 16.94
C HIS A 260 -10.39 -17.45 16.48
N PRO A 261 -10.55 -18.45 17.39
CA PRO A 261 -10.78 -19.85 17.02
C PRO A 261 -11.98 -20.09 16.08
N ARG A 262 -13.07 -19.33 16.27
CA ARG A 262 -14.27 -19.43 15.41
C ARG A 262 -14.01 -18.91 14.00
N ILE A 263 -13.27 -17.80 13.86
CA ILE A 263 -12.96 -17.16 12.57
C ILE A 263 -11.93 -18.01 11.81
N ALA A 264 -10.88 -18.49 12.49
CA ALA A 264 -9.89 -19.37 11.89
C ALA A 264 -10.53 -20.65 11.33
N ARG A 265 -11.43 -21.28 12.10
CA ARG A 265 -12.17 -22.46 11.63
C ARG A 265 -13.06 -22.15 10.42
N ASP A 266 -13.79 -21.04 10.47
CA ASP A 266 -14.68 -20.64 9.38
C ASP A 266 -13.90 -20.38 8.09
N PHE A 267 -12.76 -19.66 8.18
CA PHE A 267 -11.89 -19.43 7.04
C PHE A 267 -11.20 -20.71 6.53
N ALA A 268 -10.77 -21.62 7.40
CA ALA A 268 -10.17 -22.89 6.98
C ALA A 268 -11.14 -23.73 6.13
N ASN A 269 -12.40 -23.82 6.57
CA ASN A 269 -13.45 -24.50 5.81
C ASN A 269 -13.72 -23.78 4.48
N TYR A 270 -13.73 -22.44 4.50
CA TYR A 270 -13.92 -21.64 3.29
C TYR A 270 -12.79 -21.86 2.27
N LEU A 271 -11.53 -21.88 2.71
CA LEU A 271 -10.37 -22.08 1.83
C LEU A 271 -10.38 -23.47 1.17
N GLU A 272 -10.78 -24.50 1.90
CA GLU A 272 -10.94 -25.84 1.33
C GLU A 272 -12.03 -25.88 0.24
N LEU A 273 -13.18 -25.23 0.50
CA LEU A 273 -14.25 -25.09 -0.49
C LEU A 273 -13.82 -24.25 -1.70
N TYR A 274 -13.05 -23.19 -1.48
CA TYR A 274 -12.52 -22.33 -2.53
C TYR A 274 -11.69 -23.14 -3.54
N HIS A 275 -10.78 -24.00 -3.06
CA HIS A 275 -10.00 -24.90 -3.93
C HIS A 275 -10.86 -25.95 -4.62
N LYS A 276 -11.85 -26.50 -3.90
CA LYS A 276 -12.78 -27.47 -4.48
C LYS A 276 -13.58 -26.86 -5.64
N TYR A 277 -14.14 -25.67 -5.47
CA TYR A 277 -14.94 -25.00 -6.51
C TYR A 277 -14.11 -24.59 -7.72
N GLN A 278 -12.86 -24.18 -7.53
CA GLN A 278 -11.96 -23.89 -8.65
C GLN A 278 -11.83 -25.11 -9.59
N ALA A 279 -11.73 -26.31 -9.03
CA ALA A 279 -11.69 -27.57 -9.79
C ALA A 279 -13.06 -27.99 -10.32
N ASP A 280 -14.09 -28.00 -9.46
CA ASP A 280 -15.42 -28.54 -9.75
C ASP A 280 -16.18 -27.75 -10.83
N TYR A 281 -15.91 -26.45 -10.98
CA TYR A 281 -16.56 -25.60 -11.98
C TYR A 281 -15.70 -25.38 -13.23
N GLY A 282 -14.48 -25.93 -13.29
CA GLY A 282 -13.61 -25.77 -14.45
C GLY A 282 -13.28 -24.31 -14.74
N VAL A 283 -12.98 -23.51 -13.71
CA VAL A 283 -12.75 -22.06 -13.83
C VAL A 283 -11.70 -21.73 -14.90
N GLU A 284 -10.63 -22.53 -14.96
CA GLU A 284 -9.57 -22.37 -15.97
C GLU A 284 -10.05 -22.56 -17.41
N ASP A 285 -11.03 -23.43 -17.65
CA ASP A 285 -11.62 -23.61 -18.97
C ASP A 285 -12.53 -22.44 -19.33
N ILE A 286 -13.29 -21.94 -18.34
CA ILE A 286 -14.15 -20.75 -18.52
C ILE A 286 -13.32 -19.53 -18.91
N LEU A 287 -12.20 -19.29 -18.21
CA LEU A 287 -11.27 -18.19 -18.51
C LEU A 287 -10.69 -18.29 -19.94
N ARG A 288 -10.63 -19.50 -20.51
CA ARG A 288 -10.19 -19.75 -21.90
C ARG A 288 -11.33 -19.73 -22.92
N GLY A 289 -12.54 -19.30 -22.53
CA GLY A 289 -13.69 -19.24 -23.43
C GLY A 289 -14.37 -20.58 -23.65
N LYS A 290 -14.18 -21.55 -22.75
CA LYS A 290 -14.68 -22.94 -22.92
C LYS A 290 -15.60 -23.34 -21.78
N TRP A 291 -16.90 -23.34 -22.04
CA TRP A 291 -17.92 -23.96 -21.19
C TRP A 291 -18.95 -24.70 -22.04
N ASN A 292 -19.67 -25.64 -21.41
CA ASN A 292 -20.74 -26.38 -22.05
C ASN A 292 -22.05 -26.21 -21.27
N THR A 293 -23.14 -26.70 -21.85
CA THR A 293 -24.48 -26.60 -21.25
C THR A 293 -24.56 -27.28 -19.87
N ALA A 294 -23.79 -28.34 -19.62
CA ALA A 294 -23.78 -29.03 -18.34
C ALA A 294 -23.17 -28.16 -17.22
N VAL A 295 -22.08 -27.44 -17.52
CA VAL A 295 -21.47 -26.47 -16.57
C VAL A 295 -22.45 -25.34 -16.29
N LEU A 296 -23.09 -24.76 -17.32
CA LEU A 296 -24.10 -23.70 -17.14
C LEU A 296 -25.29 -24.19 -16.30
N GLN A 297 -25.79 -25.39 -16.54
CA GLN A 297 -26.89 -25.97 -15.74
C GLN A 297 -26.46 -26.22 -14.29
N LYS A 298 -25.25 -26.72 -14.07
CA LYS A 298 -24.70 -26.94 -12.74
C LYS A 298 -24.59 -25.63 -11.97
N VAL A 299 -24.07 -24.58 -12.60
CA VAL A 299 -23.94 -23.25 -12.00
C VAL A 299 -25.31 -22.63 -11.74
N LYS A 300 -26.25 -22.68 -12.69
CA LYS A 300 -27.62 -22.16 -12.48
C LYS A 300 -28.40 -22.87 -11.38
N ALA A 301 -28.10 -24.15 -11.14
CA ALA A 301 -28.74 -24.95 -10.10
C ALA A 301 -28.10 -24.78 -8.71
N ALA A 302 -26.94 -24.12 -8.63
CA ALA A 302 -26.26 -23.88 -7.38
C ALA A 302 -26.99 -22.83 -6.53
N ALA A 303 -26.67 -22.80 -5.24
CA ALA A 303 -27.18 -21.77 -4.36
C ALA A 303 -26.48 -20.43 -4.64
N PHE A 304 -27.16 -19.32 -4.38
CA PHE A 304 -26.65 -17.98 -4.64
C PHE A 304 -25.29 -17.71 -3.97
N ASP A 305 -25.06 -18.27 -2.77
CA ASP A 305 -23.77 -18.13 -2.08
C ASP A 305 -22.63 -18.83 -2.83
N GLU A 306 -22.91 -19.90 -3.58
CA GLU A 306 -21.94 -20.52 -4.48
C GLU A 306 -21.69 -19.67 -5.73
N HIS A 307 -22.71 -19.00 -6.26
CA HIS A 307 -22.53 -18.09 -7.39
C HIS A 307 -21.54 -16.97 -7.03
N LEU A 308 -21.70 -16.34 -5.87
CA LEU A 308 -20.77 -15.29 -5.40
C LEU A 308 -19.34 -15.80 -5.21
N LYS A 309 -19.15 -17.08 -4.84
CA LYS A 309 -17.82 -17.71 -4.78
C LYS A 309 -17.22 -17.90 -6.17
N ILE A 310 -18.02 -18.25 -7.17
CA ILE A 310 -17.57 -18.33 -8.58
C ILE A 310 -17.16 -16.94 -9.09
N VAL A 311 -17.97 -15.92 -8.84
CA VAL A 311 -17.64 -14.52 -9.19
C VAL A 311 -16.33 -14.10 -8.53
N SER A 312 -16.14 -14.46 -7.27
CA SER A 312 -14.91 -14.19 -6.52
C SER A 312 -13.68 -14.89 -7.12
N LEU A 313 -13.82 -16.13 -7.61
CA LEU A 313 -12.76 -16.86 -8.32
C LEU A 313 -12.37 -16.15 -9.63
N PHE A 314 -13.34 -15.67 -10.41
CA PHE A 314 -13.07 -14.89 -11.61
C PHE A 314 -12.36 -13.58 -11.29
N ASN A 315 -12.84 -12.83 -10.29
CA ASN A 315 -12.19 -11.60 -9.86
C ASN A 315 -10.75 -11.81 -9.38
N GLY A 316 -10.50 -12.90 -8.66
CA GLY A 316 -9.13 -13.29 -8.26
C GLY A 316 -8.21 -13.48 -9.47
N LYS A 317 -8.66 -14.26 -10.46
CA LYS A 317 -7.88 -14.55 -11.66
C LYS A 317 -7.69 -13.34 -12.58
N LEU A 318 -8.74 -12.55 -12.75
CA LEU A 318 -8.66 -11.28 -13.49
C LEU A 318 -7.71 -10.31 -12.78
N SER A 319 -7.76 -10.21 -11.45
CA SER A 319 -6.84 -9.36 -10.69
C SER A 319 -5.38 -9.75 -10.92
N GLU A 320 -5.05 -11.05 -10.89
CA GLU A 320 -3.70 -11.54 -11.19
C GLU A 320 -3.23 -11.09 -12.58
N LEU A 321 -4.07 -11.26 -13.61
CA LEU A 321 -3.76 -10.86 -14.98
C LEU A 321 -3.60 -9.34 -15.13
N PHE A 322 -4.49 -8.54 -14.53
CA PHE A 322 -4.38 -7.08 -14.59
C PHE A 322 -3.13 -6.56 -13.90
N THR A 323 -2.75 -7.15 -12.76
CA THR A 323 -1.49 -6.81 -12.07
C THR A 323 -0.28 -7.19 -12.94
N GLU A 324 -0.31 -8.36 -13.59
CA GLU A 324 0.76 -8.78 -14.50
C GLU A 324 0.90 -7.82 -15.69
N CYS A 325 -0.22 -7.45 -16.33
CA CYS A 325 -0.26 -6.45 -17.39
C CYS A 325 0.31 -5.11 -16.93
N PHE A 326 -0.09 -4.61 -15.77
CA PHE A 326 0.39 -3.34 -15.23
C PHE A 326 1.90 -3.34 -15.02
N LEU A 327 2.43 -4.38 -14.37
CA LEU A 327 3.86 -4.50 -14.10
C LEU A 327 4.66 -4.66 -15.39
N PHE A 328 4.14 -5.40 -16.38
CA PHE A 328 4.83 -5.60 -17.64
C PHE A 328 4.80 -4.35 -18.53
N ASP A 329 3.66 -3.65 -18.59
CA ASP A 329 3.54 -2.37 -19.28
C ASP A 329 4.46 -1.31 -18.66
N SER A 330 4.49 -1.20 -17.33
CA SER A 330 5.39 -0.29 -16.61
C SER A 330 6.87 -0.61 -16.88
N TYR A 331 7.22 -1.90 -16.95
CA TYR A 331 8.56 -2.35 -17.32
C TYR A 331 8.94 -1.94 -18.75
N VAL A 332 8.08 -2.23 -19.74
CA VAL A 332 8.39 -1.89 -21.15
C VAL A 332 8.47 -0.38 -21.34
N THR A 333 7.58 0.39 -20.69
CA THR A 333 7.60 1.85 -20.72
C THR A 333 8.89 2.39 -20.11
N ARG A 334 9.29 1.89 -18.93
CA ARG A 334 10.53 2.32 -18.27
C ARG A 334 11.77 1.93 -19.07
N LEU A 335 11.79 0.74 -19.67
CA LEU A 335 12.86 0.31 -20.58
C LEU A 335 12.97 1.24 -21.78
N TYR A 336 11.84 1.61 -22.39
CA TYR A 336 11.79 2.54 -23.52
C TYR A 336 12.40 3.90 -23.18
N GLU A 337 12.19 4.43 -21.98
CA GLU A 337 12.81 5.69 -21.54
C GLU A 337 14.35 5.65 -21.56
N TYR A 338 14.96 4.55 -21.10
CA TYR A 338 16.43 4.36 -21.20
C TYR A 338 16.89 4.23 -22.65
N LEU A 339 16.13 3.51 -23.48
CA LEU A 339 16.46 3.36 -24.91
C LEU A 339 16.29 4.64 -25.72
N LEU A 340 15.34 5.50 -25.35
CA LEU A 340 15.19 6.84 -25.92
C LEU A 340 16.43 7.68 -25.64
N HIS A 341 16.91 7.68 -24.39
CA HIS A 341 18.13 8.39 -24.04
C HIS A 341 19.34 7.85 -24.81
N TYR A 342 19.48 6.52 -24.91
CA TYR A 342 20.50 5.87 -25.73
C TYR A 342 20.46 6.34 -27.20
N ARG A 343 19.27 6.38 -27.81
CA ARG A 343 19.10 6.88 -29.18
C ARG A 343 19.51 8.35 -29.30
N ASP A 344 19.07 9.20 -28.38
CA ASP A 344 19.30 10.64 -28.44
C ASP A 344 20.82 10.96 -28.35
N GLN A 345 21.55 10.25 -27.49
CA GLN A 345 23.02 10.35 -27.38
C GLN A 345 23.75 9.95 -28.68
N LEU A 346 23.24 8.95 -29.41
CA LEU A 346 23.78 8.59 -30.73
C LEU A 346 23.59 9.70 -31.78
N THR A 347 22.46 10.42 -31.72
CA THR A 347 22.14 11.50 -32.68
C THR A 347 22.86 12.82 -32.38
N GLU A 348 23.08 13.17 -31.11
CA GLU A 348 23.81 14.40 -30.73
C GLU A 348 25.30 14.35 -31.14
N GLY A 349 25.87 13.15 -31.29
CA GLY A 349 27.24 12.92 -31.78
C GLY A 349 27.46 13.26 -33.27
N GLU A 350 26.40 13.46 -34.06
CA GLU A 350 26.50 13.89 -35.48
C GLU A 350 26.74 15.40 -35.62
N SER A 351 26.50 16.19 -34.56
CA SER A 351 26.55 17.66 -34.58
C SER A 351 27.92 18.28 -34.24
N GLY A 352 29.01 17.50 -34.29
CA GLY A 352 30.38 18.04 -34.26
C GLY A 352 30.99 18.37 -32.90
N ARG A 353 30.36 17.98 -31.78
CA ARG A 353 31.04 17.88 -30.47
C ARG A 353 31.47 16.44 -30.23
N SER A 354 32.68 16.25 -29.71
CA SER A 354 33.35 14.96 -29.44
C SER A 354 32.37 13.80 -29.23
N ARG A 355 32.42 12.78 -30.11
CA ARG A 355 31.63 11.53 -29.97
C ARG A 355 31.89 10.93 -28.58
N ILE A 356 30.97 11.11 -27.66
CA ILE A 356 30.88 10.20 -26.53
C ILE A 356 30.19 8.97 -27.12
N HIS A 357 30.93 7.89 -27.34
CA HIS A 357 30.34 6.62 -27.74
C HIS A 357 29.43 6.16 -26.60
N SER A 358 28.13 6.48 -26.64
CA SER A 358 27.16 5.93 -25.70
C SER A 358 26.85 4.50 -26.12
N SER A 359 26.96 3.58 -25.19
CA SER A 359 26.68 2.16 -25.38
C SER A 359 25.48 1.76 -24.53
N ILE A 360 24.80 0.66 -24.88
CA ILE A 360 23.79 0.08 -23.97
C ILE A 360 24.34 -0.25 -22.56
N GLU A 361 25.66 -0.44 -22.40
CA GLU A 361 26.27 -0.71 -21.09
C GLU A 361 26.23 0.55 -20.21
N ASP A 362 26.25 1.74 -20.82
CA ASP A 362 26.07 3.00 -20.10
C ASP A 362 24.64 3.15 -19.58
N GLU A 363 23.62 2.74 -20.35
CA GLU A 363 22.23 2.72 -19.87
C GLU A 363 22.01 1.65 -18.79
N LEU A 364 22.65 0.49 -18.90
CA LEU A 364 22.65 -0.51 -17.85
C LEU A 364 23.20 0.07 -16.54
N TYR A 365 24.39 0.68 -16.61
CA TYR A 365 25.01 1.33 -15.45
C TYR A 365 24.13 2.45 -14.88
N ARG A 366 23.46 3.23 -15.74
CA ARG A 366 22.51 4.26 -15.31
C ARG A 366 21.31 3.66 -14.58
N ALA A 367 20.69 2.61 -15.11
CA ALA A 367 19.57 1.93 -14.45
C ALA A 367 19.97 1.34 -13.08
N GLU A 368 21.14 0.72 -12.99
CA GLU A 368 21.70 0.25 -11.71
C GLU A 368 21.95 1.40 -10.72
N LYS A 369 22.46 2.54 -11.20
CA LYS A 369 22.70 3.72 -10.39
C LYS A 369 21.38 4.31 -9.88
N ASP A 370 20.36 4.41 -10.73
CA ASP A 370 19.03 4.91 -10.36
C ASP A 370 18.41 4.03 -9.27
N LEU A 371 18.51 2.70 -9.40
CA LEU A 371 18.08 1.75 -8.37
C LEU A 371 18.81 2.01 -7.04
N LYS A 372 20.14 2.05 -7.06
CA LYS A 372 20.97 2.30 -5.85
C LYS A 372 20.68 3.66 -5.22
N GLU A 373 20.38 4.68 -6.01
CA GLU A 373 20.05 6.02 -5.51
C GLU A 373 18.70 6.02 -4.79
N LEU A 374 17.68 5.35 -5.34
CA LEU A 374 16.38 5.18 -4.71
C LEU A 374 16.48 4.33 -3.41
N GLU A 375 17.30 3.28 -3.41
CA GLU A 375 17.59 2.47 -2.22
C GLU A 375 18.26 3.32 -1.13
N ARG A 376 19.33 4.05 -1.48
CA ARG A 376 20.04 4.93 -0.53
C ARG A 376 19.13 6.01 0.05
N LYS A 377 18.22 6.54 -0.75
CA LYS A 377 17.23 7.55 -0.32
C LYS A 377 16.04 6.95 0.41
N GLU A 378 15.92 5.61 0.47
CA GLU A 378 14.76 4.89 1.00
C GLU A 378 13.43 5.24 0.32
N LEU A 379 13.49 5.72 -0.92
CA LEU A 379 12.32 6.08 -1.72
C LEU A 379 11.86 4.96 -2.65
N LEU A 380 12.53 3.81 -2.63
CA LEU A 380 12.19 2.67 -3.47
C LEU A 380 10.92 1.96 -2.96
N THR A 381 9.91 1.85 -3.83
CA THR A 381 8.76 0.98 -3.59
C THR A 381 9.05 -0.44 -4.06
N ARG A 382 8.34 -1.43 -3.51
CA ARG A 382 8.44 -2.83 -3.97
C ARG A 382 8.12 -2.99 -5.46
N GLN A 383 7.16 -2.21 -5.97
CA GLN A 383 6.81 -2.23 -7.39
C GLN A 383 7.94 -1.65 -8.25
N ASP A 384 8.48 -0.50 -7.87
CA ASP A 384 9.61 0.13 -8.58
C ASP A 384 10.85 -0.77 -8.57
N GLU A 385 11.12 -1.46 -7.46
CA GLU A 385 12.20 -2.44 -7.36
C GLU A 385 12.06 -3.57 -8.38
N ILE A 386 10.86 -4.17 -8.48
CA ILE A 386 10.58 -5.24 -9.44
C ILE A 386 10.74 -4.72 -10.88
N ILE A 387 10.20 -3.54 -11.17
CA ILE A 387 10.26 -2.92 -12.49
C ILE A 387 11.71 -2.64 -12.88
N LEU A 388 12.48 -1.95 -12.03
CA LEU A 388 13.88 -1.62 -12.31
C LEU A 388 14.76 -2.86 -12.44
N LYS A 389 14.57 -3.88 -11.61
CA LYS A 389 15.29 -5.16 -11.75
C LYS A 389 15.00 -5.84 -13.09
N ARG A 390 13.76 -5.79 -13.59
CA ARG A 390 13.40 -6.30 -14.93
C ARG A 390 14.05 -5.47 -16.03
N VAL A 391 14.08 -4.14 -15.90
CA VAL A 391 14.75 -3.23 -16.85
C VAL A 391 16.25 -3.53 -16.92
N ILE A 392 16.92 -3.62 -15.77
CA ILE A 392 18.35 -3.96 -15.66
C ILE A 392 18.61 -5.32 -16.34
N ALA A 393 17.83 -6.35 -16.01
CA ALA A 393 17.97 -7.66 -16.63
C ALA A 393 17.75 -7.63 -18.15
N ALA A 394 16.89 -6.75 -18.67
CA ALA A 394 16.71 -6.58 -20.11
C ALA A 394 17.90 -5.89 -20.77
N LEU A 395 18.39 -4.80 -20.18
CA LEU A 395 19.58 -4.08 -20.66
C LEU A 395 20.83 -4.97 -20.63
N GLU A 396 20.99 -5.83 -19.61
CA GLU A 396 22.02 -6.87 -19.57
C GLU A 396 21.90 -7.86 -20.74
N ARG A 397 20.67 -8.35 -21.04
CA ARG A 397 20.47 -9.21 -22.22
C ARG A 397 20.84 -8.49 -23.51
N PHE A 398 20.54 -7.19 -23.61
CA PHE A 398 20.83 -6.39 -24.79
C PHE A 398 22.35 -6.15 -24.94
N SER A 399 23.08 -5.95 -23.84
CA SER A 399 24.55 -5.79 -23.86
C SER A 399 25.28 -7.07 -24.26
N LEU A 400 24.83 -8.24 -23.78
CA LEU A 400 25.48 -9.52 -24.07
C LEU A 400 25.40 -9.92 -25.56
N ASN A 401 24.33 -9.55 -26.26
CA ASN A 401 24.14 -9.86 -27.68
C ASN A 401 24.97 -8.97 -28.63
N LYS A 402 25.75 -8.02 -28.11
CA LYS A 402 26.70 -7.18 -28.88
C LYS A 402 27.97 -7.89 -29.31
N ARG A 403 28.29 -9.06 -28.77
CA ARG A 403 29.60 -9.72 -28.98
C ARG A 403 29.80 -10.30 -30.40
N THR A 404 28.93 -9.94 -31.35
CA THR A 404 29.08 -10.28 -32.78
C THR A 404 29.56 -9.04 -33.52
N PRO A 405 30.75 -9.05 -34.17
CA PRO A 405 31.35 -7.84 -34.71
C PRO A 405 30.62 -7.41 -35.99
N ALA A 406 29.80 -6.37 -35.90
CA ALA A 406 29.32 -5.60 -37.04
C ALA A 406 29.15 -4.12 -36.66
N ALA A 407 29.21 -3.23 -37.66
CA ALA A 407 29.28 -1.77 -37.53
C ALA A 407 28.23 -1.15 -36.58
N GLU A 408 28.47 0.08 -36.08
CA GLU A 408 27.58 0.82 -35.15
C GLU A 408 26.10 0.86 -35.58
N ASN A 409 25.82 0.95 -36.88
CA ASN A 409 24.46 0.89 -37.44
C ASN A 409 23.73 -0.46 -37.20
N THR A 410 24.46 -1.52 -36.88
CA THR A 410 23.90 -2.85 -36.60
C THR A 410 23.61 -3.08 -35.12
N GLU A 411 24.27 -2.36 -34.22
CA GLU A 411 24.04 -2.47 -32.77
C GLU A 411 22.67 -1.89 -32.41
N PHE A 412 22.40 -0.66 -32.84
CA PHE A 412 21.12 0.00 -32.59
C PHE A 412 19.94 -0.79 -33.18
N GLU A 413 20.07 -1.29 -34.41
CA GLU A 413 19.04 -2.13 -35.03
C GLU A 413 18.84 -3.47 -34.30
N THR A 414 19.91 -4.05 -33.73
CA THR A 414 19.80 -5.25 -32.88
C THR A 414 19.04 -4.95 -31.60
N VAL A 415 19.40 -3.87 -30.88
CA VAL A 415 18.71 -3.44 -29.66
C VAL A 415 17.24 -3.13 -29.94
N LYS A 416 16.95 -2.43 -31.05
CA LYS A 416 15.59 -2.13 -31.50
C LYS A 416 14.79 -3.40 -31.77
N ALA A 417 15.37 -4.39 -32.45
CA ALA A 417 14.71 -5.67 -32.69
C ALA A 417 14.45 -6.45 -31.39
N MET A 418 15.35 -6.38 -30.40
CA MET A 418 15.14 -6.99 -29.09
C MET A 418 14.04 -6.28 -28.29
N PHE A 419 14.02 -4.94 -28.29
CA PHE A 419 12.94 -4.17 -27.69
C PHE A 419 11.59 -4.45 -28.36
N GLN A 420 11.56 -4.62 -29.70
CA GLN A 420 10.33 -5.00 -30.41
C GLN A 420 9.76 -6.31 -29.87
N LYS A 421 10.59 -7.32 -29.56
CA LYS A 421 10.10 -8.57 -28.94
C LYS A 421 9.45 -8.36 -27.57
N GLU A 422 9.99 -7.45 -26.76
CA GLU A 422 9.41 -7.09 -25.47
C GLU A 422 8.06 -6.36 -25.65
N ALA A 423 7.97 -5.48 -26.65
CA ALA A 423 6.74 -4.79 -27.01
C ALA A 423 5.65 -5.75 -27.57
N ASP A 424 6.03 -6.69 -28.43
CA ASP A 424 5.14 -7.71 -28.99
C ASP A 424 4.62 -8.64 -27.88
N ALA A 425 5.49 -9.05 -26.95
CA ALA A 425 5.09 -9.85 -25.79
C ALA A 425 4.09 -9.10 -24.90
N ARG A 426 4.24 -7.77 -24.78
CA ARG A 426 3.32 -6.92 -24.00
C ARG A 426 1.97 -6.86 -24.68
N GLU A 427 1.94 -6.64 -25.98
CA GLU A 427 0.71 -6.64 -26.77
C GLU A 427 -0.02 -7.98 -26.68
N ALA A 428 0.69 -9.10 -26.79
CA ALA A 428 0.11 -10.43 -26.64
C ALA A 428 -0.50 -10.66 -25.24
N LEU A 429 0.14 -10.17 -24.18
CA LEU A 429 -0.38 -10.25 -22.81
C LEU A 429 -1.65 -9.41 -22.63
N ILE A 430 -1.69 -8.20 -23.21
CA ILE A 430 -2.88 -7.33 -23.21
C ILE A 430 -4.03 -8.02 -23.94
N ILE A 431 -3.80 -8.53 -25.15
CA ILE A 431 -4.82 -9.22 -25.96
C ILE A 431 -5.39 -10.41 -25.18
N ARG A 432 -4.53 -11.28 -24.64
CA ARG A 432 -4.97 -12.44 -23.86
C ARG A 432 -5.80 -12.04 -22.64
N THR A 433 -5.42 -10.96 -21.95
CA THR A 433 -6.13 -10.48 -20.76
C THR A 433 -7.48 -9.89 -21.13
N SER A 434 -7.57 -9.12 -22.22
CA SER A 434 -8.82 -8.61 -22.76
C SER A 434 -9.76 -9.73 -23.20
N GLU A 435 -9.26 -10.75 -23.91
CA GLU A 435 -10.03 -11.93 -24.27
C GLU A 435 -10.56 -12.67 -23.05
N THR A 436 -9.72 -12.84 -22.02
CA THR A 436 -10.12 -13.49 -20.77
C THR A 436 -11.22 -12.70 -20.06
N LEU A 437 -11.13 -11.37 -20.02
CA LEU A 437 -12.16 -10.51 -19.46
C LEU A 437 -13.49 -10.65 -20.22
N THR A 438 -13.43 -10.65 -21.55
CA THR A 438 -14.61 -10.90 -22.41
C THR A 438 -15.23 -12.27 -22.13
N HIS A 439 -14.43 -13.34 -22.04
CA HIS A 439 -14.92 -14.67 -21.72
C HIS A 439 -15.62 -14.74 -20.36
N VAL A 440 -15.12 -14.01 -19.35
CA VAL A 440 -15.78 -13.91 -18.05
C VAL A 440 -17.14 -13.22 -18.19
N PHE A 441 -17.23 -12.12 -18.92
CA PHE A 441 -18.52 -11.44 -19.15
C PHE A 441 -19.50 -12.30 -19.94
N ASP A 442 -19.05 -12.95 -21.01
CA ASP A 442 -19.87 -13.86 -21.83
C ASP A 442 -20.43 -15.01 -20.98
N PHE A 443 -19.58 -15.65 -20.16
CA PHE A 443 -20.01 -16.69 -19.24
C PHE A 443 -21.03 -16.15 -18.23
N MET A 444 -20.80 -14.96 -17.67
CA MET A 444 -21.71 -14.34 -16.70
C MET A 444 -23.06 -13.99 -17.32
N GLU A 445 -23.09 -13.56 -18.59
CA GLU A 445 -24.33 -13.29 -19.33
C GLU A 445 -25.08 -14.60 -19.61
N ASP A 446 -24.39 -15.66 -20.05
CA ASP A 446 -24.96 -16.99 -20.28
C ASP A 446 -25.50 -17.64 -18.99
N ALA A 447 -24.76 -17.49 -17.89
CA ALA A 447 -25.06 -18.14 -16.60
C ALA A 447 -26.09 -17.36 -15.79
N PHE A 448 -25.99 -16.03 -15.74
CA PHE A 448 -26.75 -15.21 -14.79
C PHE A 448 -27.46 -14.02 -15.43
N GLY A 449 -27.07 -13.57 -16.63
CA GLY A 449 -27.64 -12.38 -17.27
C GLY A 449 -27.43 -11.09 -16.46
N GLU A 450 -28.37 -10.14 -16.56
CA GLU A 450 -28.39 -8.90 -15.76
C GLU A 450 -28.89 -9.18 -14.33
N SER A 451 -28.00 -9.70 -13.49
CA SER A 451 -28.31 -10.19 -12.14
C SER A 451 -27.42 -9.58 -11.06
N GLN A 452 -27.67 -9.95 -9.80
CA GLN A 452 -26.85 -9.50 -8.66
C GLN A 452 -25.40 -9.99 -8.76
N GLU A 453 -25.16 -11.13 -9.42
CA GLU A 453 -23.84 -11.68 -9.70
C GLU A 453 -23.05 -10.79 -10.65
N MET A 454 -23.70 -10.27 -11.70
CA MET A 454 -23.09 -9.30 -12.62
C MET A 454 -22.74 -7.99 -11.88
N VAL A 455 -23.64 -7.54 -11.00
CA VAL A 455 -23.39 -6.37 -10.15
C VAL A 455 -22.19 -6.58 -9.23
N ALA A 456 -22.10 -7.75 -8.60
CA ALA A 456 -20.97 -8.11 -7.76
C ALA A 456 -19.66 -8.07 -8.56
N LEU A 457 -19.60 -8.70 -9.74
CA LEU A 457 -18.43 -8.67 -10.62
C LEU A 457 -17.95 -7.24 -10.88
N ILE A 458 -18.86 -6.34 -11.28
CA ILE A 458 -18.51 -4.96 -11.64
C ILE A 458 -18.08 -4.15 -10.42
N THR A 459 -18.73 -4.37 -9.28
CA THR A 459 -18.36 -3.73 -8.02
C THR A 459 -16.93 -4.09 -7.62
N GLU A 460 -16.54 -5.37 -7.79
CA GLU A 460 -15.17 -5.84 -7.54
C GLU A 460 -14.16 -5.23 -8.53
N LEU A 461 -14.49 -5.19 -9.82
CA LEU A 461 -13.65 -4.55 -10.84
C LEU A 461 -13.45 -3.05 -10.55
N ASN A 462 -14.44 -2.35 -10.01
CA ASN A 462 -14.34 -0.93 -9.64
C ASN A 462 -13.50 -0.70 -8.38
N ALA A 463 -13.50 -1.64 -7.44
CA ALA A 463 -12.71 -1.57 -6.22
C ALA A 463 -11.22 -1.91 -6.44
N ASN A 464 -10.90 -2.64 -7.52
CA ASN A 464 -9.55 -3.05 -7.85
C ASN A 464 -8.82 -2.02 -8.72
N TYR A 465 -7.74 -1.46 -8.19
CA TYR A 465 -6.91 -0.47 -8.88
C TYR A 465 -6.40 -0.94 -10.25
N TYR A 466 -5.93 -2.19 -10.35
CA TYR A 466 -5.36 -2.70 -11.60
C TYR A 466 -6.44 -2.98 -12.64
N SER A 467 -7.63 -3.41 -12.21
CA SER A 467 -8.80 -3.55 -13.08
C SER A 467 -9.23 -2.21 -13.67
N VAL A 468 -9.39 -1.19 -12.81
CA VAL A 468 -9.75 0.18 -13.26
C VAL A 468 -8.70 0.73 -14.21
N TRP A 469 -7.40 0.56 -13.91
CA TRP A 469 -6.33 0.96 -14.81
C TRP A 469 -6.44 0.25 -16.16
N PHE A 470 -6.53 -1.08 -16.16
CA PHE A 470 -6.54 -1.87 -17.40
C PHE A 470 -7.74 -1.50 -18.29
N ILE A 471 -8.94 -1.41 -17.70
CA ILE A 471 -10.16 -1.07 -18.43
C ILE A 471 -10.11 0.37 -18.96
N LYS A 472 -9.50 1.30 -18.22
CA LYS A 472 -9.33 2.68 -18.68
C LYS A 472 -8.38 2.78 -19.88
N GLU A 473 -7.26 2.05 -19.84
CA GLU A 473 -6.24 2.12 -20.89
C GLU A 473 -6.61 1.32 -22.15
N TYR A 474 -7.23 0.14 -22.01
CA TYR A 474 -7.48 -0.79 -23.12
C TYR A 474 -8.96 -0.99 -23.46
N GLY A 475 -9.88 -0.55 -22.60
CA GLY A 475 -11.32 -0.64 -22.84
C GLY A 475 -11.93 -2.02 -22.58
N CYS A 476 -13.24 -2.03 -22.34
CA CYS A 476 -14.08 -3.24 -22.33
C CYS A 476 -15.56 -2.84 -22.52
N ASP A 477 -16.12 -3.11 -23.69
CA ASP A 477 -17.48 -2.67 -24.04
C ASP A 477 -18.55 -3.27 -23.12
N GLN A 478 -18.42 -4.54 -22.76
CA GLN A 478 -19.33 -5.22 -21.83
C GLN A 478 -19.30 -4.57 -20.45
N TYR A 479 -18.11 -4.28 -19.92
CA TYR A 479 -17.98 -3.54 -18.66
C TYR A 479 -18.69 -2.18 -18.72
N PHE A 480 -18.47 -1.37 -19.76
CA PHE A 480 -19.11 -0.05 -19.86
C PHE A 480 -20.63 -0.15 -20.00
N ARG A 481 -21.14 -1.15 -20.74
CA ARG A 481 -22.58 -1.42 -20.88
C ARG A 481 -23.21 -1.66 -19.50
N TYR A 482 -22.67 -2.60 -18.74
CA TYR A 482 -23.24 -3.00 -17.46
C TYR A 482 -22.98 -1.98 -16.34
N ASN A 483 -21.81 -1.34 -16.31
CA ASN A 483 -21.49 -0.30 -15.32
C ASN A 483 -22.41 0.92 -15.46
N LYS A 484 -22.77 1.30 -16.70
CA LYS A 484 -23.77 2.36 -16.95
C LYS A 484 -25.16 1.98 -16.44
N GLY A 485 -25.56 0.70 -16.58
CA GLY A 485 -26.81 0.18 -16.04
C GLY A 485 -26.88 0.30 -14.51
N LEU A 486 -25.78 -0.04 -13.83
CA LEU A 486 -25.60 0.10 -12.38
C LEU A 486 -25.77 1.54 -11.90
N LEU A 487 -25.03 2.48 -12.49
CA LEU A 487 -25.09 3.91 -12.12
C LEU A 487 -26.49 4.50 -12.30
N PHE A 488 -27.26 4.01 -13.28
CA PHE A 488 -28.63 4.45 -13.50
C PHE A 488 -29.58 3.90 -12.42
N GLN A 489 -29.43 2.63 -12.03
CA GLN A 489 -30.21 2.03 -10.94
C GLN A 489 -29.91 2.68 -9.58
N GLU A 490 -28.64 2.96 -9.27
CA GLU A 490 -28.24 3.64 -8.03
C GLU A 490 -28.81 5.07 -7.96
N ARG A 491 -28.72 5.84 -9.05
CA ARG A 491 -29.32 7.18 -9.12
C ARG A 491 -30.84 7.13 -8.95
N HIS A 492 -31.51 6.14 -9.53
CA HIS A 492 -32.95 6.00 -9.39
C HIS A 492 -33.35 5.67 -7.94
N GLN A 493 -32.63 4.74 -7.29
CA GLN A 493 -32.86 4.41 -5.88
C GLN A 493 -32.59 5.57 -4.93
N ALA A 494 -31.56 6.38 -5.19
CA ALA A 494 -31.28 7.58 -4.41
C ALA A 494 -32.43 8.60 -4.51
N ILE A 495 -32.96 8.83 -5.72
CA ILE A 495 -34.10 9.72 -5.94
C ILE A 495 -35.35 9.19 -5.24
N VAL A 496 -35.62 7.89 -5.30
CA VAL A 496 -36.78 7.27 -4.62
C VAL A 496 -36.65 7.42 -3.09
N ARG A 497 -35.46 7.19 -2.51
CA ARG A 497 -35.23 7.42 -1.08
C ARG A 497 -35.42 8.89 -0.68
N GLU A 498 -34.94 9.83 -1.48
CA GLU A 498 -35.17 11.26 -1.23
C GLU A 498 -36.66 11.62 -1.30
N MET A 499 -37.43 10.99 -2.21
CA MET A 499 -38.88 11.16 -2.29
C MET A 499 -39.59 10.58 -1.06
N ASP A 500 -39.21 9.38 -0.63
CA ASP A 500 -39.75 8.72 0.57
C ASP A 500 -39.45 9.54 1.84
N ASP A 501 -38.21 10.04 1.98
CA ASP A 501 -37.79 10.89 3.10
C ASP A 501 -38.58 12.22 3.12
N VAL A 502 -38.84 12.82 1.96
CA VAL A 502 -39.66 14.05 1.82
C VAL A 502 -41.13 13.75 2.14
N GLU A 503 -41.66 12.61 1.72
CA GLU A 503 -43.03 12.19 2.02
C GLU A 503 -43.22 11.88 3.51
N GLU A 504 -42.23 11.29 4.17
CA GLU A 504 -42.22 11.06 5.61
C GLU A 504 -42.14 12.37 6.39
N LEU A 505 -41.30 13.33 5.96
CA LEU A 505 -41.24 14.67 6.52
C LEU A 505 -42.54 15.47 6.36
N LEU A 506 -43.22 15.34 5.21
CA LEU A 506 -44.53 15.96 4.97
C LEU A 506 -45.62 15.35 5.85
N ASN A 507 -45.57 14.03 6.08
CA ASN A 507 -46.52 13.33 6.94
C ASN A 507 -46.31 13.61 8.44
N ILE A 508 -45.08 13.92 8.86
CA ILE A 508 -44.77 14.37 10.23
C ILE A 508 -45.21 15.83 10.46
N GLY A 509 -45.15 16.69 9.44
CA GLY A 509 -45.61 18.09 9.53
C GLY A 509 -47.13 18.29 9.48
N LEU A 510 -47.90 17.25 9.12
CA LEU A 510 -49.36 17.25 9.04
C LEU A 510 -50.05 16.57 10.25
N LYS A 511 -49.29 16.11 11.25
CA LYS A 511 -49.77 15.71 12.57
C LYS A 511 -49.44 16.78 13.60
#